data_AF-A0A2I0DCE3-F1
#
_entry.id   AF-A0A2I0DCE3-F1
#
_cell.length_a   1.000
_cell.length_b   1.000
_cell.length_c   1.000
_cell.angle_alpha   90.00
_cell.angle_beta   90.00
_cell.angle_gamma   90.00
#
_symmetry.space_group_name_H-M   'P 1'
#
loop_
_entity.id
_entity.type
_entity.pdbx_description
1 polymer ?
#
loop_
_entity_poly.entity_id
_entity_poly.type
_entity_poly.pdbx_seq_one_letter_code
_entity_poly.pdbx_strand_id
1 'polypeptide(L)'
;MQKKNDIVFISGFSTLQLDKFTEDSSFFEWLKRINSNQTTICSICTGAFLLAKSGLLNNKECTTHWKLLKKLKKDFPLLKTQDNTLFTK
;
A
#
# COMPACT_ATOMS: atom_id res chain seq x y z
N MET A 1 17.12 -13.45 2.58
CA MET A 1 16.61 -13.54 1.19
C MET A 1 15.14 -13.91 1.26
N GLN A 2 14.24 -13.16 0.60
CA GLN A 2 12.82 -13.53 0.53
C GLN A 2 12.64 -14.78 -0.33
N LYS A 3 11.78 -15.71 0.11
CA LYS A 3 11.43 -16.94 -0.57
C LYS A 3 10.08 -16.80 -1.29
N LYS A 4 9.85 -17.70 -2.25
CA LYS A 4 8.54 -17.86 -2.89
C LYS A 4 7.48 -18.11 -1.81
N ASN A 5 6.33 -17.44 -1.90
CA ASN A 5 5.21 -17.51 -0.94
C ASN A 5 5.45 -16.85 0.43
N ASP A 6 6.48 -16.02 0.60
CA ASP A 6 6.59 -15.17 1.79
C ASP A 6 5.39 -14.20 1.87
N ILE A 7 5.08 -13.75 3.09
CA ILE A 7 4.09 -12.71 3.35
C ILE A 7 4.79 -11.51 3.98
N VAL A 8 4.60 -10.33 3.40
CA VAL A 8 5.14 -9.06 3.89
C VAL A 8 4.00 -8.16 4.31
N PHE A 9 4.08 -7.63 5.53
CA PHE A 9 3.13 -6.64 6.05
C PHE A 9 3.76 -5.26 6.10
N ILE A 10 3.09 -4.29 5.47
CA ILE A 10 3.39 -2.87 5.61
C ILE A 10 2.48 -2.29 6.70
N SER A 11 3.07 -2.09 7.87
CA SER A 11 2.39 -1.50 9.02
C SER A 11 2.00 -0.04 8.77
N GLY A 12 1.07 0.44 9.60
CA GLY A 12 0.77 1.86 9.68
C GLY A 12 1.92 2.66 10.29
N PHE A 13 1.98 3.92 9.92
CA PHE A 13 2.88 4.95 10.42
C PHE A 13 2.10 6.25 10.69
N SER A 14 2.75 7.24 11.29
CA SER A 14 2.11 8.51 11.65
C SER A 14 1.57 9.25 10.43
N THR A 15 0.35 9.80 10.53
CA THR A 15 -0.26 10.59 9.46
C THR A 15 0.55 11.83 9.10
N LEU A 16 1.37 12.34 10.04
CA LEU A 16 2.30 13.46 9.81
C LEU A 16 3.40 13.15 8.79
N GLN A 17 3.58 11.87 8.43
CA GLN A 17 4.60 11.42 7.49
C GLN A 17 4.02 10.99 6.13
N LEU A 18 2.71 11.08 5.92
CA LEU A 18 2.04 10.62 4.67
C LEU A 18 2.69 11.18 3.40
N ASP A 19 3.01 12.47 3.42
CA ASP A 19 3.55 13.16 2.26
C ASP A 19 5.09 13.11 2.20
N LYS A 20 5.77 12.59 3.23
CA LYS A 20 7.25 12.58 3.33
C LYS A 20 7.93 11.38 2.65
N PHE A 21 7.20 10.30 2.36
CA PHE A 21 7.77 9.07 1.76
C PHE A 21 7.94 9.14 0.23
N THR A 22 8.21 10.32 -0.34
CA THR A 22 8.41 10.47 -1.79
C THR A 22 9.84 10.20 -2.24
N GLU A 23 10.80 10.07 -1.32
CA GLU A 23 12.24 10.11 -1.66
C GLU A 23 12.97 8.76 -1.52
N ASP A 24 12.36 7.75 -0.89
CA ASP A 24 13.01 6.44 -0.73
C ASP A 24 12.77 5.52 -1.93
N SER A 25 13.46 5.81 -3.02
CA SER A 25 13.45 4.98 -4.24
C SER A 25 13.85 3.53 -3.96
N SER A 26 14.76 3.30 -3.01
CA SER A 26 15.26 1.96 -2.69
C SER A 26 14.18 1.05 -2.12
N PHE A 27 13.31 1.61 -1.27
CA PHE A 27 12.17 0.91 -0.69
C PHE A 27 11.14 0.50 -1.75
N PHE A 28 10.78 1.42 -2.65
CA PHE A 28 9.79 1.13 -3.70
C PHE A 28 10.32 0.12 -4.73
N GLU A 29 11.60 0.18 -5.07
CA GLU A 29 12.24 -0.82 -5.93
C GLU A 29 12.30 -2.19 -5.24
N TRP A 30 12.56 -2.23 -3.93
CA TRP A 30 12.45 -3.47 -3.16
C TRP A 30 11.03 -4.04 -3.17
N LEU A 31 10.00 -3.22 -2.97
CA LEU A 31 8.59 -3.66 -3.03
C LEU A 31 8.23 -4.28 -4.39
N LYS A 32 8.65 -3.65 -5.49
CA LYS A 32 8.43 -4.19 -6.84
C LYS A 32 9.12 -5.54 -7.03
N ARG A 33 10.37 -5.66 -6.56
CA ARG A 33 11.18 -6.89 -6.65
C ARG A 33 10.58 -8.06 -5.86
N ILE A 34 10.05 -7.81 -4.66
CA ILE A 34 9.41 -8.89 -3.89
C ILE A 34 8.06 -9.28 -4.49
N ASN A 35 7.32 -8.33 -5.05
CA ASN A 35 6.05 -8.62 -5.72
C ASN A 35 6.24 -9.55 -6.93
N SER A 36 7.34 -9.43 -7.69
CA SER A 36 7.65 -10.35 -8.79
C SER A 36 7.99 -11.78 -8.32
N ASN A 37 8.33 -11.98 -7.04
CA ASN A 37 8.68 -13.29 -6.47
C ASN A 37 7.48 -14.05 -5.86
N GLN A 38 6.25 -13.70 -6.24
CA GLN A 38 5.02 -14.30 -5.70
C GLN A 38 4.88 -14.11 -4.18
N THR A 39 5.46 -13.04 -3.63
CA THR A 39 5.27 -12.64 -2.24
C THR A 39 3.90 -12.00 -2.09
N THR A 40 3.15 -12.41 -1.06
CA THR A 40 1.90 -11.72 -0.70
C THR A 40 2.25 -10.46 0.07
N ILE A 41 1.81 -9.30 -0.40
CA ILE A 41 2.08 -8.01 0.24
C ILE A 41 0.77 -7.43 0.77
N CYS A 42 0.70 -7.25 2.07
CA CYS A 42 -0.45 -6.72 2.78
C CYS A 42 -0.09 -5.36 3.39
N SER A 43 -1.07 -4.48 3.58
CA SER A 43 -0.89 -3.24 4.33
C SER A 43 -1.98 -3.01 5.35
N ILE A 44 -1.65 -2.29 6.42
CA ILE A 44 -2.58 -1.92 7.49
C ILE A 44 -2.60 -0.40 7.63
N CYS A 45 -3.80 0.18 7.77
CA CYS A 45 -3.98 1.62 8.04
C CYS A 45 -3.26 2.49 6.99
N THR A 46 -2.39 3.40 7.41
CA THR A 46 -1.59 4.30 6.55
C THR A 46 -0.58 3.58 5.65
N GLY A 47 -0.25 2.31 5.93
CA GLY A 47 0.59 1.48 5.05
C GLY A 47 0.05 1.36 3.62
N ALA A 48 -1.28 1.46 3.44
CA ALA A 48 -1.91 1.45 2.13
C ALA A 48 -1.42 2.59 1.22
N PHE A 49 -1.01 3.73 1.78
CA PHE A 49 -0.45 4.85 1.00
C PHE A 49 0.91 4.50 0.39
N LEU A 50 1.72 3.68 1.07
CA LEU A 50 2.99 3.21 0.51
C LEU A 50 2.75 2.22 -0.65
N LEU A 51 1.78 1.32 -0.51
CA LEU A 51 1.41 0.42 -1.61
C LEU A 51 0.72 1.14 -2.78
N ALA A 52 -0.02 2.21 -2.51
CA ALA A 52 -0.58 3.07 -3.55
C ALA A 52 0.54 3.82 -4.29
N LYS A 53 1.50 4.41 -3.56
CA LYS A 53 2.68 5.08 -4.13
C LYS A 53 3.55 4.16 -4.98
N SER A 54 3.70 2.88 -4.60
CA SER A 54 4.46 1.91 -5.38
C SER A 54 3.79 1.53 -6.71
N GLY A 55 2.51 1.88 -6.88
CA GLY A 55 1.68 1.49 -8.02
C GLY A 55 1.15 0.06 -7.96
N LEU A 56 1.50 -0.71 -6.93
CA LEU A 56 1.11 -2.14 -6.83
C LEU A 56 -0.39 -2.35 -6.59
N LEU A 57 -1.09 -1.31 -6.15
CA LEU A 57 -2.55 -1.28 -5.96
C LEU A 57 -3.33 -0.68 -7.14
N ASN A 58 -2.66 -0.20 -8.19
CA ASN A 58 -3.35 0.38 -9.34
C ASN A 58 -4.36 -0.61 -9.92
N ASN A 59 -5.61 -0.16 -10.08
CA ASN A 59 -6.76 -0.93 -10.56
C ASN A 59 -7.19 -2.11 -9.68
N LYS A 60 -6.62 -2.25 -8.47
CA LYS A 60 -7.00 -3.28 -7.48
C LYS A 60 -7.92 -2.71 -6.41
N GLU A 61 -8.69 -3.60 -5.80
CA GLU A 61 -9.52 -3.27 -4.64
C GLU A 61 -8.64 -3.06 -3.40
N CYS A 62 -8.84 -1.94 -2.72
CA CYS A 62 -8.10 -1.63 -1.51
C CYS A 62 -8.98 -0.86 -0.52
N THR A 63 -8.65 -0.95 0.77
CA THR A 63 -9.18 -0.08 1.81
C THR A 63 -8.04 0.47 2.67
N THR A 64 -8.33 1.45 3.52
CA THR A 64 -7.40 2.03 4.49
C THR A 64 -8.18 2.43 5.73
N HIS A 65 -7.52 3.09 6.69
CA HIS A 65 -8.22 3.66 7.82
C HIS A 65 -9.31 4.63 7.35
N TRP A 66 -10.54 4.48 7.86
CA TRP A 66 -11.73 5.20 7.42
C TRP A 66 -11.54 6.73 7.31
N LYS A 67 -10.84 7.35 8.27
CA LYS A 67 -10.51 8.79 8.26
C LYS A 67 -9.69 9.23 7.03
N LEU A 68 -8.96 8.31 6.40
CA LEU A 68 -8.02 8.59 5.31
C LEU A 68 -8.51 8.10 3.95
N LEU A 69 -9.63 7.37 3.89
CA LEU A 69 -10.14 6.80 2.64
C LEU A 69 -10.38 7.87 1.57
N LYS A 70 -10.96 9.01 1.96
CA LYS A 70 -11.18 10.15 1.06
C LYS A 70 -9.87 10.73 0.50
N LYS A 71 -8.82 10.84 1.34
CA LYS A 71 -7.49 11.31 0.89
C LYS A 71 -6.85 10.28 -0.04
N LEU A 72 -6.90 8.99 0.30
CA LEU A 72 -6.35 7.93 -0.53
C LEU A 72 -6.98 7.92 -1.94
N LYS A 73 -8.31 8.01 -2.03
CA LYS A 73 -9.03 8.08 -3.30
C LYS A 73 -8.68 9.33 -4.12
N LYS A 74 -8.51 10.48 -3.45
CA LYS A 74 -8.13 11.74 -4.10
C LYS A 74 -6.71 11.68 -4.65
N ASP A 75 -5.76 11.19 -3.86
CA ASP A 75 -4.34 11.21 -4.19
C ASP A 75 -3.96 10.13 -5.22
N PHE A 76 -4.72 9.03 -5.28
CA PHE A 76 -4.45 7.89 -6.17
C PHE A 76 -5.73 7.45 -6.91
N PRO A 77 -6.11 8.14 -8.00
CA PRO A 77 -7.39 7.91 -8.69
C PRO A 77 -7.51 6.55 -9.40
N LEU A 78 -6.41 5.84 -9.61
CA LEU A 78 -6.41 4.49 -10.20
C LEU A 78 -6.79 3.39 -9.20
N LEU A 79 -6.88 3.69 -7.90
CA LEU A 79 -7.29 2.71 -6.90
C LEU A 79 -8.80 2.43 -6.97
N LYS A 80 -9.20 1.17 -6.75
CA LYS A 80 -10.61 0.82 -6.52
C LYS A 80 -10.87 0.80 -5.01
N THR A 81 -10.93 1.99 -4.41
CA THR A 81 -11.13 2.13 -2.96
C THR A 81 -12.51 1.63 -2.52
N GLN A 82 -12.55 0.75 -1.52
CA GLN A 82 -13.77 0.25 -0.91
C GLN A 82 -14.05 0.98 0.41
N ASP A 83 -15.26 1.52 0.56
CA ASP A 83 -15.73 2.14 1.81
C ASP A 83 -16.45 1.10 2.68
N ASN A 84 -16.59 1.40 3.98
CA ASN A 84 -17.28 0.57 4.96
C ASN A 84 -16.83 -0.91 4.95
N THR A 85 -15.55 -1.13 4.66
CA THR A 85 -14.95 -2.45 4.49
C THR A 85 -13.69 -2.55 5.35
N LEU A 86 -13.58 -3.61 6.16
CA LEU A 86 -12.47 -3.80 7.08
C LEU A 86 -11.16 -4.16 6.36
N PHE A 87 -11.22 -5.02 5.34
CA PHE A 87 -10.07 -5.41 4.51
C PHE A 87 -10.53 -5.85 3.11
N THR A 88 -9.60 -5.82 2.15
CA THR A 88 -9.76 -6.37 0.79
C THR A 88 -8.63 -7.36 0.51
N LYS A 89 -8.79 -8.20 -0.53
CA LYS A 89 -7.79 -9.21 -0.92
C LYS A 89 -6.92 -8.73 -2.09
#